data_AF-A0A352LW36-F1
#
_entry.id   AF-A0A352LW36-F1
#
_cell.length_a   1.000
_cell.length_b   1.000
_cell.length_c   1.000
_cell.angle_alpha   90.00
_cell.angle_beta   90.00
_cell.angle_gamma   90.00
#
_symmetry.space_group_name_H-M   'P 1'
#
loop_
_entity.id
_entity.type
_entity.pdbx_description
1 polymer ?
#
loop_
_entity_poly.entity_id
_entity_poly.type
_entity_poly.pdbx_seq_one_letter_code
_entity_poly.pdbx_strand_id
1 'polypeptide(L)'
;MLRNLINVAFGFAGVYFFIMLLRGGYEYINAGGDKEAVQKAQKRLTNAFIGIIIVFSAFAFLYVVEVLFGVDIRKFNIPAP
;
A
#
# COMPACT_ATOMS: atom_id res chain seq x y z
N MET A 1 -8.72 -19.73 -0.09
CA MET A 1 -9.54 -18.50 0.11
C MET A 1 -8.70 -17.32 0.60
N LEU A 2 -7.87 -17.48 1.64
CA LEU A 2 -7.00 -16.42 2.17
C LEU A 2 -6.03 -15.81 1.14
N ARG A 3 -5.41 -16.65 0.31
CA ARG A 3 -4.50 -16.21 -0.77
C ARG A 3 -5.18 -15.31 -1.81
N ASN A 4 -6.45 -15.57 -2.14
CA ASN A 4 -7.20 -14.74 -3.08
C ASN A 4 -7.56 -13.38 -2.46
N LEU A 5 -7.91 -13.36 -1.17
CA LEU A 5 -8.24 -12.13 -0.45
C LEU A 5 -7.02 -11.19 -0.38
N ILE A 6 -5.86 -11.74 -0.08
CA ILE A 6 -4.59 -11.02 -0.07
C ILE A 6 -4.32 -10.42 -1.45
N ASN A 7 -4.32 -11.24 -2.51
CA ASN A 7 -4.04 -10.75 -3.87
C ASN A 7 -5.03 -9.65 -4.32
N VAL A 8 -6.32 -9.79 -4.00
CA VAL A 8 -7.33 -8.77 -4.30
C VAL A 8 -7.09 -7.49 -3.49
N ALA A 9 -6.78 -7.60 -2.20
CA ALA A 9 -6.51 -6.43 -1.36
C ALA A 9 -5.26 -5.67 -1.82
N PHE A 10 -4.18 -6.37 -2.16
CA PHE A 10 -2.96 -5.75 -2.70
C PHE A 10 -3.19 -5.11 -4.08
N GLY A 11 -3.91 -5.79 -4.97
CA GLY A 11 -4.29 -5.22 -6.27
C GLY A 11 -5.15 -3.97 -6.14
N PHE A 12 -6.16 -4.01 -5.27
CA PHE A 12 -7.02 -2.87 -4.98
C PHE A 12 -6.25 -1.71 -4.34
N ALA A 13 -5.38 -2.00 -3.36
CA ALA A 13 -4.53 -1.00 -2.73
C ALA A 13 -3.61 -0.31 -3.75
N GLY A 14 -2.99 -1.07 -4.66
CA GLY A 14 -2.14 -0.52 -5.72
C GLY A 14 -2.90 0.46 -6.61
N VAL A 15 -4.08 0.08 -7.10
CA VAL A 15 -4.94 0.96 -7.93
C VAL A 15 -5.38 2.19 -7.14
N TYR A 16 -5.79 2.01 -5.89
CA TYR A 16 -6.23 3.10 -5.03
C TYR A 16 -5.12 4.13 -4.78
N PHE A 17 -3.92 3.71 -4.42
CA PHE A 17 -2.78 4.60 -4.21
C PHE A 17 -2.34 5.29 -5.49
N PHE A 18 -2.39 4.60 -6.63
CA PHE A 18 -2.10 5.19 -7.93
C PHE A 18 -3.06 6.37 -8.25
N ILE A 19 -4.36 6.18 -8.05
CA ILE A 19 -5.36 7.25 -8.23
C ILE A 19 -5.08 8.41 -7.27
N MET A 20 -4.71 8.11 -6.02
CA MET A 20 -4.37 9.13 -5.02
C MET A 20 -3.14 9.96 -5.41
N LEU A 21 -2.11 9.31 -5.95
CA LEU A 21 -0.90 9.96 -6.47
C LEU A 21 -1.24 10.85 -7.67
N LEU A 22 -2.01 10.36 -8.64
CA LEU A 22 -2.44 11.16 -9.79
C LEU A 22 -3.22 12.39 -9.36
N ARG A 23 -4.16 12.23 -8.43
CA ARG A 23 -4.95 13.36 -7.91
C ARG A 23 -4.09 14.35 -7.13
N GLY A 24 -3.17 13.88 -6.30
CA GLY A 24 -2.24 14.74 -5.57
C GLY A 24 -1.30 15.50 -6.51
N GLY A 25 -0.82 14.85 -7.57
CA GLY A 25 0.01 15.48 -8.60
C GLY A 25 -0.75 16.52 -9.40
N TYR A 26 -1.99 16.23 -9.79
CA TYR A 26 -2.87 17.19 -10.47
C TYR A 26 -3.17 18.40 -9.58
N GLU A 27 -3.51 18.18 -8.30
CA GLU A 27 -3.73 19.26 -7.32
C GLU A 27 -2.45 20.09 -7.10
N TYR A 28 -1.27 19.47 -7.15
CA TYR A 28 0.01 20.16 -7.01
C TYR A 28 0.33 21.05 -8.23
N ILE A 29 0.13 20.54 -9.45
CA ILE A 29 0.37 21.29 -10.70
C ILE A 29 -0.60 22.48 -10.80
N ASN A 30 -1.87 22.26 -10.47
CA ASN A 30 -2.90 23.30 -10.55
C ASN A 30 -2.89 24.31 -9.41
N ALA A 31 -2.09 24.10 -8.36
CA ALA A 31 -2.02 25.03 -7.24
C ALA A 31 -1.49 26.42 -7.64
N GLY A 32 -0.80 26.54 -8.77
CA GLY A 32 -0.50 27.85 -9.40
C GLY A 32 0.30 28.83 -8.53
N GLY A 33 0.96 28.36 -7.47
CA GLY A 33 1.70 29.19 -6.52
C GLY A 33 0.95 29.54 -5.23
N ASP A 34 -0.33 29.14 -5.08
CA ASP A 34 -1.04 29.20 -3.81
C ASP A 34 -0.37 28.27 -2.80
N LYS A 35 0.23 28.85 -1.75
CA LYS A 35 0.98 28.10 -0.74
C LYS A 35 0.12 27.08 0.00
N GLU A 36 -1.15 27.38 0.25
CA GLU A 36 -2.05 26.51 0.99
C GLU A 36 -2.47 25.31 0.12
N ALA A 37 -2.77 25.56 -1.15
CA ALA A 37 -3.06 24.51 -2.12
C ALA A 37 -1.85 23.58 -2.36
N VAL A 38 -0.65 24.16 -2.49
CA VAL A 38 0.61 23.39 -2.60
C VAL A 38 0.82 22.50 -1.39
N GLN A 39 0.69 23.04 -0.16
CA GLN A 39 0.85 22.25 1.07
C GLN A 39 -0.18 21.13 1.16
N LYS A 40 -1.43 21.38 0.80
CA LYS A 40 -2.49 20.37 0.78
C LYS A 40 -2.19 19.24 -0.20
N ALA A 41 -1.75 19.59 -1.42
CA ALA A 41 -1.37 18.61 -2.44
C ALA A 41 -0.14 17.78 -2.01
N GLN A 42 0.88 18.42 -1.44
CA GLN A 42 2.04 17.74 -0.86
C GLN A 42 1.64 16.77 0.25
N LYS A 43 0.80 17.20 1.20
CA LYS A 43 0.31 16.34 2.27
C LYS A 43 -0.44 15.13 1.72
N ARG A 44 -1.22 15.32 0.66
CA ARG A 44 -1.93 14.22 -0.02
C ARG A 44 -0.97 13.22 -0.67
N LEU A 45 0.05 13.70 -1.36
CA LEU A 45 1.11 12.88 -1.95
C LEU A 45 1.86 12.11 -0.86
N THR A 46 2.29 12.78 0.21
CA THR A 46 2.97 12.15 1.35
C THR A 46 2.12 11.05 1.97
N ASN A 47 0.82 11.30 2.19
CA ASN A 47 -0.09 10.29 2.71
C ASN A 47 -0.24 9.09 1.78
N ALA A 48 -0.28 9.31 0.46
CA ALA A 48 -0.31 8.24 -0.53
C ALA A 48 0.96 7.38 -0.48
N PHE A 49 2.14 8.01 -0.39
CA PHE A 49 3.40 7.29 -0.24
C PHE A 49 3.50 6.51 1.07
N ILE A 50 3.08 7.09 2.19
CA ILE A 50 3.04 6.41 3.49
C ILE A 50 2.15 5.17 3.41
N GLY A 51 0.98 5.29 2.78
CA GLY A 51 0.08 4.15 2.59
C GLY A 51 0.72 3.00 1.81
N ILE A 52 1.44 3.30 0.73
CA ILE A 52 2.21 2.30 -0.03
C ILE A 52 3.25 1.64 0.88
N ILE A 53 4.04 2.44 1.61
CA ILE A 53 5.08 1.94 2.50
C ILE A 53 4.50 0.99 3.55
N ILE A 54 3.36 1.32 4.15
CA ILE A 54 2.68 0.46 5.14
C ILE A 54 2.29 -0.89 4.53
N VAL A 55 1.70 -0.90 3.33
CA VAL A 55 1.29 -2.14 2.66
C VAL A 55 2.50 -3.01 2.32
N PHE A 56 3.59 -2.42 1.83
CA PHE A 56 4.85 -3.14 1.61
C PHE A 56 5.47 -3.65 2.91
N SER A 57 5.41 -2.86 3.99
CA SER A 57 5.94 -3.23 5.30
C SER A 57 5.20 -4.41 5.91
N ALA A 58 3.87 -4.48 5.73
CA ALA A 58 3.09 -5.64 6.15
C ALA A 58 3.53 -6.94 5.44
N PHE A 59 3.84 -6.86 4.15
CA PHE A 59 4.37 -8.01 3.40
C PHE A 59 5.78 -8.41 3.85
N ALA A 60 6.66 -7.43 4.07
CA ALA A 60 8.00 -7.64 4.60
C ALA A 60 7.95 -8.26 6.01
N PHE A 61 7.01 -7.81 6.86
CA PHE A 61 6.81 -8.37 8.19
C PHE A 61 6.44 -9.86 8.13
N LEU A 62 5.50 -10.24 7.25
CA LEU A 62 5.17 -11.65 7.03
C LEU A 62 6.39 -12.49 6.59
N TYR A 63 7.30 -11.91 5.79
CA TYR A 63 8.55 -12.57 5.40
C TYR A 63 9.47 -12.82 6.59
N VAL A 64 9.67 -11.79 7.42
CA VAL A 64 10.54 -11.87 8.59
C VAL A 64 10.03 -12.93 9.57
N VAL A 65 8.72 -12.98 9.81
CA VAL A 65 8.12 -14.00 10.67
C VAL A 65 8.31 -15.41 10.09
N GLU A 66 8.12 -15.60 8.78
CA GLU A 66 8.34 -16.89 8.11
C GLU A 66 9.80 -17.38 8.29
N VAL A 67 10.78 -16.50 8.11
CA VAL A 67 12.20 -16.83 8.25
C VAL A 67 12.59 -17.12 9.70
N LEU A 68 12.07 -16.35 10.67
CA LEU A 68 12.45 -16.49 12.08
C LEU A 68 11.79 -17.69 12.76
N PHE A 69 10.53 -17.98 12.43
CA PHE A 69 9.76 -19.03 13.09
C PHE A 69 9.66 -20.32 12.26
N GLY A 70 10.12 -20.30 11.00
CA GLY A 70 10.07 -21.47 10.11
C GLY A 70 8.66 -21.89 9.73
N VAL A 71 7.68 -20.97 9.79
CA VAL A 71 6.26 -21.24 9.54
C VAL A 71 5.84 -20.63 8.22
N ASP A 72 5.34 -21.46 7.30
CA ASP A 72 4.79 -21.06 6.00
C ASP A 72 3.40 -20.38 6.14
N ILE A 73 3.35 -19.17 6.70
CA ILE A 73 2.07 -18.42 6.91
C ILE A 73 1.38 -18.09 5.57
N ARG A 74 2.16 -18.00 4.49
CA ARG A 74 1.70 -17.71 3.13
C ARG A 74 1.07 -18.92 2.44
N LYS A 75 1.43 -20.13 2.90
CA LYS A 75 0.83 -21.39 2.46
C LYS A 75 0.10 -21.99 3.64
N PHE A 76 -1.08 -21.45 3.96
CA PHE A 76 -2.06 -22.22 4.73
C PHE A 76 -2.51 -23.43 3.89
N ASN A 77 -1.66 -24.45 3.83
CA ASN A 77 -1.92 -25.76 3.28
C ASN A 77 -2.31 -26.61 4.49
N ILE A 78 -3.61 -26.69 4.77
CA ILE A 78 -4.11 -27.71 5.70
C ILE A 78 -3.69 -29.04 5.06
N PRO A 79 -2.81 -29.86 5.68
CA PRO A 79 -2.59 -31.20 5.19
C PRO A 79 -3.95 -31.90 5.27
N ALA A 80 -4.50 -32.25 4.11
CA ALA A 80 -5.65 -33.13 4.07
C ALA A 80 -5.22 -34.47 4.71
N PRO A 81 -5.99 -35.02 5.65
CA PRO A 81 -5.77 -36.40 6.09
C PRO A 81 -5.97 -37.38 4.95
#